data_AF-A0A6J2X9J6-F1
#
_entry.id   AF-A0A6J2X9J6-F1
#
_cell.length_a   1.000
_cell.length_b   1.000
_cell.length_c   1.000
_cell.angle_alpha   90.00
_cell.angle_beta   90.00
_cell.angle_gamma   90.00
#
_symmetry.space_group_name_H-M   'P 1'
#
loop_
_entity.id
_entity.type
_entity.pdbx_description
1 polymer ?
#
loop_
_entity_poly.entity_id
_entity_poly.type
_entity_poly.pdbx_seq_one_letter_code
_entity_poly.pdbx_strand_id
1 'polypeptide(L)'
;MQHVTAYIFRFTIACQKNSSRIEGPISVSELRCSLKSLIKAAQNQSFPEEISRLLDNKGLPDSNVLSKLNPFLDANGILRVGGRLKHSDFPREKKHPILLHSNHHFTKLLFEYEHAILLHPGPQLLLAHIREKYWPIRGRNLARKISIKCLRCFKFKPELVQPIMGELPRERVTPSSPFYITGIDYAGPFFKAQSKTQDKCYVGVFICFSTKAIHLELISSLSSKSFIQALRRFTSRRGKPYKILSDNGTTFVGAKRELGQFLKQNASNLIDLCANDKI
;
A
#
# COMPACT_ATOMS: atom_id res chain seq x y z
N MET A 1 -12.29 -3.69 -26.00
CA MET A 1 -13.64 -3.38 -26.54
C MET A 1 -13.60 -2.70 -27.89
N GLN A 2 -12.94 -1.55 -28.07
CA GLN A 2 -12.93 -0.82 -29.36
C GLN A 2 -12.47 -1.69 -30.55
N HIS A 3 -11.36 -2.41 -30.42
CA HIS A 3 -10.84 -3.29 -31.48
C HIS A 3 -11.80 -4.44 -31.83
N VAL A 4 -12.39 -5.08 -30.81
CA VAL A 4 -13.38 -6.15 -31.02
C VAL A 4 -14.61 -5.63 -31.77
N THR A 5 -15.14 -4.48 -31.36
CA THR A 5 -16.26 -3.84 -32.05
C THR A 5 -15.90 -3.44 -33.48
N ALA A 6 -14.66 -3.01 -33.75
CA ALA A 6 -14.20 -2.72 -35.11
C ALA A 6 -14.19 -3.98 -35.99
N TYR A 7 -13.71 -5.11 -35.47
CA TYR A 7 -13.77 -6.38 -36.19
C TYR A 7 -15.21 -6.85 -36.43
N ILE A 8 -16.11 -6.66 -35.47
CA ILE A 8 -17.54 -6.95 -35.68
C ILE A 8 -18.09 -6.09 -36.83
N PHE A 9 -17.75 -4.80 -36.89
CA PHE A 9 -18.18 -3.95 -38.01
C PHE A 9 -17.62 -4.40 -39.35
N ARG A 10 -16.33 -4.75 -39.43
CA ARG A 10 -15.75 -5.34 -40.65
C ARG A 10 -16.49 -6.60 -41.07
N PHE A 11 -16.79 -7.48 -40.13
CA PHE A 11 -17.54 -8.71 -40.41
C PHE A 11 -18.94 -8.40 -40.95
N THR A 12 -19.66 -7.46 -40.33
CA THR A 12 -21.00 -7.07 -40.82
C THR A 12 -20.96 -6.48 -42.23
N ILE A 13 -19.92 -5.69 -42.57
CA ILE A 13 -19.72 -5.14 -43.91
C ILE A 13 -19.41 -6.28 -44.90
N ALA A 14 -18.54 -7.22 -44.52
CA ALA A 14 -18.20 -8.37 -45.36
C ALA A 14 -19.40 -9.29 -45.65
N CYS A 15 -20.44 -9.28 -44.82
CA CYS A 15 -21.69 -10.01 -45.03
C CYS A 15 -22.70 -9.28 -45.95
N GLN A 16 -22.52 -7.99 -46.24
CA GLN A 16 -23.42 -7.22 -47.11
C GLN A 16 -23.11 -7.47 -48.60
N LYS A 17 -24.16 -7.63 -49.43
CA LYS A 17 -24.01 -7.81 -50.89
C LYS A 17 -23.25 -6.61 -51.50
N ASN A 18 -22.27 -6.88 -52.36
CA ASN A 18 -21.42 -5.91 -53.07
C ASN A 18 -20.40 -5.12 -52.22
N SER A 19 -20.02 -5.64 -51.05
CA SER A 19 -19.02 -4.98 -50.19
C SER A 19 -17.63 -5.59 -50.36
N SER A 20 -16.59 -4.75 -50.49
CA SER A 20 -15.21 -5.21 -50.46
C SER A 20 -14.79 -5.58 -49.04
N ARG A 21 -14.03 -6.68 -48.90
CA ARG A 21 -13.44 -7.06 -47.62
C ARG A 21 -12.32 -6.07 -47.26
N ILE A 22 -12.38 -5.55 -46.04
CA ILE A 22 -11.36 -4.64 -45.50
C ILE A 22 -10.27 -5.48 -44.83
N GLU A 23 -9.11 -5.55 -45.47
CA GLU A 23 -7.95 -6.31 -44.99
C GLU A 23 -6.92 -5.40 -44.28
N GLY A 24 -5.98 -6.00 -43.55
CA GLY A 24 -4.91 -5.28 -42.85
C GLY A 24 -5.27 -4.79 -41.43
N PRO A 25 -4.41 -3.98 -40.80
CA PRO A 25 -4.59 -3.52 -39.42
C PRO A 25 -5.82 -2.61 -39.29
N ILE A 26 -6.39 -2.53 -38.07
CA ILE A 26 -7.52 -1.63 -37.80
C ILE A 26 -7.07 -0.18 -37.89
N SER A 27 -7.77 0.60 -38.69
CA SER A 27 -7.52 2.03 -38.85
C SER A 27 -8.04 2.87 -37.67
N VAL A 28 -7.48 4.07 -37.50
CA VAL A 28 -7.91 5.00 -36.45
C VAL A 28 -9.37 5.44 -36.64
N SER A 29 -9.83 5.57 -37.89
CA SER A 29 -11.23 5.91 -38.21
C SER A 29 -12.18 4.79 -37.76
N GLU A 30 -11.81 3.53 -37.97
CA GLU A 30 -12.58 2.38 -37.49
C GLU A 30 -12.67 2.36 -35.97
N LEU A 31 -11.55 2.55 -35.26
CA LEU A 31 -11.55 2.64 -33.80
C LEU A 31 -12.44 3.77 -33.28
N ARG A 32 -12.40 4.93 -33.94
CA ARG A 32 -13.28 6.08 -33.61
C ARG A 32 -14.75 5.74 -33.85
N CYS A 33 -15.07 5.06 -34.94
CA CYS A 33 -16.43 4.61 -35.24
C CYS A 33 -16.93 3.61 -34.19
N SER A 34 -16.13 2.60 -33.88
CA SER A 34 -16.42 1.62 -32.83
C SER A 34 -16.61 2.26 -31.46
N LEU A 35 -15.77 3.22 -31.09
CA LEU A 35 -15.93 3.96 -29.85
C LEU A 35 -17.25 4.75 -29.80
N LYS A 36 -17.58 5.47 -30.88
CA LYS A 36 -18.86 6.21 -30.96
C LYS A 36 -20.06 5.27 -30.80
N SER A 37 -20.03 4.11 -31.45
CA SER A 37 -21.11 3.11 -31.35
C SER A 37 -21.22 2.51 -29.95
N LEU A 38 -20.10 2.20 -29.29
CA LEU A 38 -20.09 1.75 -27.89
C LEU A 38 -20.67 2.81 -26.95
N ILE A 39 -20.33 4.08 -27.16
CA ILE A 39 -20.87 5.21 -26.39
C ILE A 39 -22.38 5.31 -26.58
N LYS A 40 -22.87 5.27 -27.82
CA LYS A 40 -24.31 5.29 -28.11
C LYS A 40 -25.03 4.13 -27.44
N ALA A 41 -24.50 2.92 -27.53
CA ALA A 41 -25.09 1.75 -26.89
C ALA A 41 -25.16 1.95 -25.36
N ALA A 42 -24.07 2.42 -24.74
CA ALA A 42 -24.04 2.71 -23.32
C ALA A 42 -25.04 3.81 -22.90
N GLN A 43 -25.21 4.83 -23.73
CA GLN A 43 -26.17 5.91 -23.51
C GLN A 43 -27.61 5.43 -23.66
N ASN A 44 -27.94 4.68 -24.71
CA ASN A 44 -29.27 4.10 -24.91
C ASN A 44 -29.67 3.15 -23.76
N GLN A 45 -28.70 2.40 -23.21
CA GLN A 45 -28.96 1.55 -22.05
C GLN A 45 -29.11 2.33 -20.74
N SER A 46 -28.48 3.51 -20.63
CA SER A 46 -28.47 4.29 -19.38
C SER A 46 -29.52 5.40 -19.33
N PHE A 47 -29.91 5.96 -20.48
CA PHE A 47 -30.76 7.14 -20.63
C PHE A 47 -31.80 6.97 -21.77
N PRO A 48 -32.54 5.84 -21.84
CA PRO A 48 -33.44 5.58 -22.96
C PRO A 48 -34.54 6.64 -23.10
N GLU A 49 -35.15 7.04 -21.99
CA GLU A 49 -36.23 8.02 -21.96
C GLU A 49 -35.76 9.42 -22.36
N GLU A 50 -34.61 9.85 -21.85
CA GLU A 50 -34.06 11.16 -22.16
C GLU A 50 -33.67 11.27 -23.63
N ILE A 51 -33.12 10.21 -24.20
CA ILE A 51 -32.78 10.17 -25.63
C ILE A 51 -34.05 10.20 -26.49
N SER A 52 -35.07 9.40 -26.14
CA SER A 52 -36.36 9.42 -26.85
C SER A 52 -36.99 10.82 -26.85
N ARG A 53 -37.03 11.50 -25.71
CA ARG A 53 -37.61 12.85 -25.62
C ARG A 53 -36.84 13.87 -26.45
N LEU A 54 -35.51 13.81 -26.42
CA LEU A 54 -34.67 14.72 -27.20
C LEU A 54 -34.77 14.46 -28.70
N LEU A 55 -35.00 13.22 -29.14
CA LEU A 55 -35.29 12.90 -30.54
C LEU A 55 -36.64 13.50 -30.99
N ASP A 56 -37.64 13.50 -30.10
CA ASP A 56 -38.96 14.12 -30.32
C ASP A 56 -38.93 15.67 -30.24
N ASN A 57 -37.77 16.30 -30.09
CA ASN A 57 -37.61 17.73 -29.79
C ASN A 57 -38.38 18.19 -28.52
N LYS A 58 -38.64 17.26 -27.59
CA LYS A 58 -39.23 17.56 -26.29
C LYS A 58 -38.12 17.78 -25.28
N GLY A 59 -38.18 18.90 -24.55
CA GLY A 59 -37.28 19.17 -23.44
C GLY A 59 -37.39 18.10 -22.33
N LEU A 60 -36.34 17.97 -21.51
CA LEU A 60 -36.42 17.13 -20.31
C LEU A 60 -37.25 17.83 -19.22
N PRO A 61 -38.05 17.08 -18.43
CA PRO A 61 -38.74 17.65 -17.28
C PRO A 61 -37.76 18.24 -16.26
N ASP A 62 -38.17 19.29 -15.56
CA ASP A 62 -37.35 19.92 -14.50
C ASP A 62 -36.99 18.95 -13.36
N SER A 63 -37.82 17.93 -13.13
CA SER A 63 -37.58 16.86 -12.16
C SER A 63 -36.44 15.90 -12.55
N ASN A 64 -36.06 15.84 -13.83
CA ASN A 64 -35.01 14.95 -14.29
C ASN A 64 -33.64 15.46 -13.83
N VAL A 65 -32.78 14.57 -13.32
CA VAL A 65 -31.43 14.92 -12.83
C VAL A 65 -30.56 15.55 -13.93
N LEU A 66 -30.79 15.19 -15.19
CA LEU A 66 -30.03 15.66 -16.34
C LEU A 66 -30.49 17.03 -16.84
N SER A 67 -31.71 17.51 -16.50
CA SER A 67 -32.24 18.79 -17.00
C SER A 67 -31.28 19.95 -16.73
N LYS A 68 -30.67 19.96 -15.53
CA LYS A 68 -29.68 20.93 -15.06
C LYS A 68 -28.39 20.97 -15.90
N LEU A 69 -28.12 19.93 -16.68
CA LEU A 69 -26.94 19.84 -17.55
C LEU A 69 -27.22 20.36 -18.97
N ASN A 70 -28.44 20.86 -19.23
CA ASN A 70 -28.92 21.29 -20.55
C ASN A 70 -28.50 20.31 -21.68
N PRO A 71 -28.90 19.03 -21.59
CA PRO A 71 -28.37 17.99 -22.45
C PRO A 71 -28.97 18.08 -23.86
N PHE A 72 -28.17 17.72 -24.86
CA PHE A 72 -28.59 17.74 -26.25
C PHE A 72 -27.95 16.58 -27.03
N LEU A 73 -28.56 16.21 -28.16
CA LEU A 73 -28.00 15.23 -29.08
C LEU A 73 -27.12 15.93 -30.12
N ASP A 74 -25.92 15.42 -30.34
CA ASP A 74 -25.05 15.92 -31.42
C ASP A 74 -25.49 15.39 -32.80
N ALA A 75 -24.82 15.83 -33.86
CA ALA A 75 -25.11 15.39 -35.24
C ALA A 75 -24.92 13.88 -35.45
N ASN A 76 -24.21 13.19 -34.56
CA ASN A 76 -24.10 11.75 -34.59
C ASN A 76 -25.18 11.09 -33.72
N GLY A 77 -26.07 11.80 -33.03
CA GLY A 77 -27.02 11.24 -32.07
C GLY A 77 -26.37 10.80 -30.75
N ILE A 78 -25.26 11.42 -30.35
CA ILE A 78 -24.61 11.18 -29.04
C ILE A 78 -25.11 12.23 -28.06
N LEU A 79 -25.52 11.79 -26.86
CA LEU A 79 -25.97 12.66 -25.78
C LEU A 79 -24.78 13.42 -25.16
N ARG A 80 -24.85 14.75 -25.15
CA ARG A 80 -23.81 15.65 -24.64
C ARG A 80 -24.38 16.65 -23.65
N VAL A 81 -23.48 17.18 -22.83
CA VAL A 81 -23.78 18.23 -21.86
C VAL A 81 -23.68 19.60 -22.53
N GLY A 82 -24.70 20.43 -22.32
CA GLY A 82 -24.68 21.85 -22.66
C GLY A 82 -23.75 22.62 -21.72
N GLY A 83 -23.28 23.79 -22.14
CA GLY A 83 -22.31 24.52 -21.33
C GLY A 83 -22.16 25.98 -21.72
N ARG A 84 -21.48 26.72 -20.84
CA ARG A 84 -21.20 28.16 -21.00
C ARG A 84 -19.92 28.45 -21.79
N LEU A 85 -19.19 27.41 -22.20
CA LEU A 85 -17.90 27.52 -22.88
C LEU A 85 -18.00 27.66 -24.41
N LYS A 86 -19.18 27.97 -24.96
CA LYS A 86 -19.43 28.03 -26.41
C LYS A 86 -18.43 28.94 -27.15
N HIS A 87 -18.11 30.09 -26.57
CA HIS A 87 -17.21 31.11 -27.15
C HIS A 87 -15.74 30.97 -26.72
N SER A 88 -15.36 29.93 -25.98
CA SER A 88 -13.94 29.69 -25.65
C SER A 88 -13.16 29.11 -26.84
N ASP A 89 -11.84 29.08 -26.79
CA ASP A 89 -11.01 28.42 -27.82
C ASP A 89 -10.84 26.91 -27.60
N PHE A 90 -11.57 26.33 -26.64
CA PHE A 90 -11.46 24.90 -26.36
C PHE A 90 -12.02 24.01 -27.49
N PRO A 91 -11.49 22.78 -27.64
CA PRO A 91 -12.08 21.78 -28.52
C PRO A 91 -13.54 21.50 -28.17
N ARG A 92 -14.34 21.12 -29.18
CA ARG A 92 -15.77 20.85 -29.02
C ARG A 92 -16.05 19.81 -27.94
N GLU A 93 -15.19 18.80 -27.81
CA GLU A 93 -15.28 17.73 -26.83
C GLU A 93 -15.21 18.25 -25.39
N LYS A 94 -14.39 19.28 -25.15
CA LYS A 94 -14.24 19.90 -23.83
C LYS A 94 -15.35 20.91 -23.54
N LYS A 95 -15.84 21.59 -24.58
CA LYS A 95 -17.01 22.49 -24.47
C LYS A 95 -18.31 21.72 -24.19
N HIS A 96 -18.48 20.58 -24.86
CA HIS A 96 -19.67 19.75 -24.84
C HIS A 96 -19.30 18.27 -24.61
N PRO A 97 -18.90 17.92 -23.38
CA PRO A 97 -18.47 16.57 -23.07
C PRO A 97 -19.61 15.55 -23.19
N ILE A 98 -19.24 14.31 -23.53
CA ILE A 98 -20.17 13.20 -23.76
C ILE A 98 -20.73 12.70 -22.43
N LEU A 99 -22.05 12.71 -22.28
CA LEU A 99 -22.71 12.35 -21.03
C LEU A 99 -22.65 10.82 -20.80
N LEU A 100 -22.14 10.38 -19.67
CA LEU A 100 -22.02 8.95 -19.33
C LEU A 100 -22.54 8.67 -17.92
N HIS A 101 -23.17 7.50 -17.73
CA HIS A 101 -23.55 7.05 -16.40
C HIS A 101 -22.39 6.34 -15.71
N SER A 102 -22.02 6.73 -14.47
CA SER A 102 -20.87 6.11 -13.78
C SER A 102 -21.04 4.64 -13.40
N ASN A 103 -22.28 4.14 -13.30
CA ASN A 103 -22.48 2.72 -12.98
C ASN A 103 -22.34 1.80 -14.20
N HIS A 104 -22.44 2.35 -15.41
CA HIS A 104 -22.38 1.58 -16.64
C HIS A 104 -21.00 0.94 -16.81
N HIS A 105 -20.96 -0.31 -17.30
CA HIS A 105 -19.72 -1.08 -17.42
C HIS A 105 -18.70 -0.40 -18.34
N PHE A 106 -19.15 0.14 -19.48
CA PHE A 106 -18.32 0.95 -20.38
C PHE A 106 -17.59 2.09 -19.64
N THR A 107 -18.30 2.85 -18.80
CA THR A 107 -17.71 3.98 -18.07
C THR A 107 -16.67 3.52 -17.06
N LYS A 108 -16.89 2.37 -16.40
CA LYS A 108 -15.90 1.79 -15.48
C LYS A 108 -14.62 1.40 -16.21
N LEU A 109 -14.76 0.69 -17.33
CA LEU A 109 -13.62 0.28 -18.17
C LEU A 109 -12.87 1.49 -18.74
N LEU A 110 -13.57 2.55 -19.12
CA LEU A 110 -12.96 3.81 -19.53
C LEU A 110 -12.10 4.40 -18.41
N PHE A 111 -12.63 4.50 -17.19
CA PHE A 111 -11.85 5.02 -16.06
C PHE A 111 -10.64 4.12 -15.73
N GLU A 112 -10.78 2.80 -15.79
CA GLU A 112 -9.68 1.86 -15.53
C GLU A 112 -8.58 1.97 -16.60
N TYR A 113 -8.96 2.09 -17.86
CA TYR A 113 -8.06 2.29 -18.98
C TYR A 113 -7.27 3.61 -18.86
N GLU A 114 -7.97 4.72 -18.63
CA GLU A 114 -7.33 6.03 -18.45
C GLU A 114 -6.46 6.08 -17.19
N HIS A 115 -6.89 5.42 -16.11
CA HIS A 115 -6.08 5.30 -14.90
C HIS A 115 -4.77 4.56 -15.15
N ALA A 116 -4.78 3.50 -15.96
CA ALA A 116 -3.57 2.75 -16.30
C ALA A 116 -2.64 3.52 -17.24
N ILE A 117 -3.18 4.16 -18.28
CA ILE A 117 -2.38 4.90 -19.28
C ILE A 117 -1.74 6.16 -18.70
N LEU A 118 -2.44 6.86 -17.81
CA LEU A 118 -1.91 8.04 -17.12
C LEU A 118 -0.98 7.69 -15.95
N LEU A 119 -0.51 6.44 -15.87
CA LEU A 119 0.41 5.96 -14.84
C LEU A 119 -0.12 6.12 -13.41
N HIS A 120 -1.35 5.68 -13.18
CA HIS A 120 -2.00 5.63 -11.86
C HIS A 120 -2.17 6.99 -11.18
N PRO A 121 -2.78 7.99 -11.84
CA PRO A 121 -2.98 9.31 -11.26
C PRO A 121 -3.94 9.25 -10.07
N GLY A 122 -3.82 10.22 -9.16
CA GLY A 122 -4.78 10.40 -8.08
C GLY A 122 -6.22 10.65 -8.60
N PRO A 123 -7.25 10.42 -7.77
CA PRO A 123 -8.66 10.51 -8.20
C PRO A 123 -9.06 11.84 -8.83
N GLN A 124 -8.48 12.96 -8.38
CA GLN A 124 -8.79 14.29 -8.88
C GLN A 124 -8.25 14.51 -10.29
N LEU A 125 -7.00 14.12 -10.54
CA LEU A 125 -6.37 14.22 -11.85
C LEU A 125 -7.05 13.30 -12.87
N LEU A 126 -7.36 12.07 -12.46
CA LEU A 126 -8.12 11.13 -13.31
C LEU A 126 -9.46 11.72 -13.74
N LEU A 127 -10.21 12.30 -12.79
CA LEU A 127 -11.50 12.92 -13.10
C LEU A 127 -11.35 14.14 -14.01
N ALA A 128 -10.32 14.96 -13.79
CA ALA A 128 -10.06 16.15 -14.60
C ALA A 128 -9.76 15.76 -16.07
N HIS A 129 -8.91 14.76 -16.27
CA HIS A 129 -8.60 14.23 -17.61
C HIS A 129 -9.85 13.69 -18.31
N ILE A 130 -10.64 12.87 -17.62
CA ILE A 130 -11.86 12.31 -18.20
C ILE A 130 -12.86 13.41 -18.58
N ARG A 131 -12.93 14.48 -17.78
CA ARG A 131 -13.81 15.65 -18.03
C ARG A 131 -13.44 16.48 -19.25
N GLU A 132 -12.28 16.26 -19.85
CA GLU A 132 -11.94 16.92 -21.11
C GLU A 132 -12.75 16.38 -22.30
N LYS A 133 -13.30 15.16 -22.19
CA LYS A 133 -14.05 14.51 -23.27
C LYS A 133 -15.41 13.96 -22.84
N TYR A 134 -15.54 13.58 -21.57
CA TYR A 134 -16.70 12.87 -21.04
C TYR A 134 -17.24 13.54 -19.78
N TRP A 135 -18.55 13.50 -19.59
CA TRP A 135 -19.23 13.96 -18.39
C TRP A 135 -19.87 12.79 -17.63
N PRO A 136 -19.09 12.09 -16.79
CA PRO A 136 -19.60 10.98 -15.98
C PRO A 136 -20.44 11.49 -14.80
N ILE A 137 -21.72 11.10 -14.74
CA ILE A 137 -22.61 11.40 -13.61
C ILE A 137 -22.09 10.69 -12.36
N ARG A 138 -21.81 11.45 -11.28
CA ARG A 138 -21.14 10.94 -10.06
C ARG A 138 -19.69 10.45 -10.31
N GLY A 139 -19.03 10.97 -11.34
CA GLY A 139 -17.66 10.58 -11.73
C GLY A 139 -16.60 10.71 -10.64
N ARG A 140 -16.75 11.62 -9.68
CA ARG A 140 -15.83 11.75 -8.53
C ARG A 140 -15.79 10.48 -7.69
N ASN A 141 -16.94 9.87 -7.43
CA ASN A 141 -17.02 8.63 -6.66
C ASN A 141 -16.43 7.46 -7.44
N LEU A 142 -16.64 7.43 -8.76
CA LEU A 142 -16.04 6.43 -9.64
C LEU A 142 -14.51 6.56 -9.66
N ALA A 143 -13.95 7.77 -9.82
CA ALA A 143 -12.50 7.99 -9.81
C ALA A 143 -11.84 7.51 -8.50
N ARG A 144 -12.44 7.82 -7.34
CA ARG A 144 -11.96 7.31 -6.05
C ARG A 144 -12.03 5.78 -6.00
N LYS A 145 -13.16 5.21 -6.42
CA LYS A 145 -13.38 3.75 -6.40
C LYS A 145 -12.35 3.02 -7.26
N ILE A 146 -12.02 3.53 -8.46
CA ILE A 146 -10.99 2.95 -9.32
C ILE A 146 -9.61 3.03 -8.66
N SER A 147 -9.26 4.19 -8.08
CA SER A 147 -7.95 4.37 -7.44
C SER A 147 -7.78 3.45 -6.22
N ILE A 148 -8.82 3.29 -5.38
CA ILE A 148 -8.81 2.41 -4.19
C ILE A 148 -8.76 0.94 -4.59
N LYS A 149 -9.50 0.53 -5.63
CA LYS A 149 -9.52 -0.87 -6.09
C LYS A 149 -8.29 -1.26 -6.91
N CYS A 150 -7.47 -0.31 -7.33
CA CYS A 150 -6.27 -0.60 -8.10
C CYS A 150 -5.21 -1.25 -7.21
N LEU A 151 -4.85 -2.49 -7.51
CA LEU A 151 -3.83 -3.24 -6.75
C LEU A 151 -2.45 -2.57 -6.76
N ARG A 152 -2.07 -1.91 -7.87
CA ARG A 152 -0.81 -1.16 -7.94
C ARG A 152 -0.85 0.02 -6.97
N CYS A 153 -1.88 0.86 -7.07
CA CYS A 153 -2.06 2.00 -6.15
C CYS A 153 -2.09 1.58 -4.68
N PHE A 154 -2.78 0.48 -4.37
CA PHE A 154 -2.84 -0.08 -3.03
C PHE A 154 -1.45 -0.47 -2.51
N LYS A 155 -0.66 -1.20 -3.32
CA LYS A 155 0.71 -1.60 -2.95
C LYS A 155 1.66 -0.40 -2.75
N PHE A 156 1.54 0.63 -3.57
CA PHE A 156 2.39 1.82 -3.50
C PHE A 156 1.94 2.87 -2.48
N LYS A 157 0.76 2.68 -1.86
CA LYS A 157 0.24 3.58 -0.83
C LYS A 157 -0.13 2.80 0.44
N PRO A 158 0.86 2.25 1.17
CA PRO A 158 0.59 1.63 2.45
C PRO A 158 0.07 2.69 3.43
N GLU A 159 -1.10 2.46 4.00
CA GLU A 159 -1.52 3.21 5.18
C GLU A 159 -0.73 2.69 6.37
N LEU A 160 0.16 3.52 6.91
CA LEU A 160 0.86 3.22 8.15
C LEU A 160 -0.16 3.32 9.29
N VAL A 161 -0.68 2.18 9.74
CA VAL A 161 -1.41 2.12 11.00
C VAL A 161 -0.45 2.56 12.08
N GLN A 162 -0.75 3.65 12.79
CA GLN A 162 0.00 4.02 13.98
C GLN A 162 -0.50 3.14 15.14
N PRO A 163 0.26 2.12 15.58
CA PRO A 163 -0.17 1.32 16.70
C PRO A 163 -0.22 2.18 17.96
N ILE A 164 -1.22 1.93 18.82
CA ILE A 164 -1.20 2.46 20.18
C ILE A 164 0.07 1.89 20.86
N MET A 165 0.86 2.75 21.50
CA MET A 165 2.06 2.31 22.22
C MET A 165 1.65 1.32 23.30
N GLY A 166 2.26 0.14 23.31
CA GLY A 166 1.99 -0.89 24.31
C GLY A 166 2.35 -0.43 25.72
N GLU A 167 1.67 -1.00 26.72
CA GLU A 167 1.98 -0.77 28.12
C GLU A 167 3.42 -1.20 28.44
N LEU A 168 4.10 -0.45 29.30
CA LEU A 168 5.45 -0.80 29.72
C LEU A 168 5.41 -2.03 30.63
N PRO A 169 6.38 -2.96 30.50
CA PRO A 169 6.43 -4.13 31.36
C PRO A 169 6.63 -3.73 32.82
N ARG A 170 6.02 -4.49 33.74
CA ARG A 170 6.08 -4.26 35.20
C ARG A 170 7.51 -4.07 35.70
N GLU A 171 8.45 -4.83 35.15
CA GLU A 171 9.87 -4.77 35.48
C GLU A 171 10.51 -3.41 35.20
N ARG A 172 9.95 -2.58 34.31
CA ARG A 172 10.44 -1.24 33.97
C ARG A 172 9.88 -0.15 34.89
N VAL A 173 8.71 -0.39 35.49
CA VAL A 173 7.95 0.62 36.24
C VAL A 173 7.91 0.34 37.75
N THR A 174 8.25 -0.88 38.18
CA THR A 174 8.33 -1.23 39.61
C THR A 174 9.73 -0.93 40.15
N PRO A 175 9.86 -0.12 41.22
CA PRO A 175 11.15 0.14 41.85
C PRO A 175 11.83 -1.15 42.33
N SER A 176 13.13 -1.28 42.09
CA SER A 176 13.96 -2.37 42.60
C SER A 176 15.40 -1.92 42.81
N SER A 177 16.20 -2.71 43.52
CA SER A 177 17.62 -2.43 43.72
C SER A 177 18.37 -2.32 42.37
N PRO A 178 19.44 -1.52 42.28
CA PRO A 178 20.22 -1.40 41.05
C PRO A 178 20.65 -2.76 40.49
N PHE A 179 20.51 -2.93 39.18
CA PHE A 179 20.78 -4.17 38.44
C PHE A 179 20.01 -5.43 38.87
N TYR A 180 19.00 -5.31 39.74
CA TYR A 180 18.16 -6.45 40.16
C TYR A 180 17.47 -7.12 38.96
N ILE A 181 16.89 -6.29 38.07
CA ILE A 181 16.44 -6.71 36.74
C ILE A 181 17.25 -5.94 35.71
N THR A 182 17.91 -6.68 34.82
CA THR A 182 18.86 -6.11 33.86
C THR A 182 18.51 -6.56 32.45
N GLY A 183 18.47 -5.63 31.50
CA GLY A 183 18.46 -5.94 30.08
C GLY A 183 19.88 -6.09 29.56
N ILE A 184 20.11 -6.97 28.59
CA ILE A 184 21.38 -7.09 27.88
C ILE A 184 21.15 -7.06 26.38
N ASP A 185 21.96 -6.28 25.69
CA ASP A 185 22.03 -6.24 24.23
C ASP A 185 23.48 -6.08 23.77
N TYR A 186 23.74 -6.37 22.50
CA TYR A 186 25.04 -6.14 21.89
C TYR A 186 25.03 -4.92 20.98
N ALA A 187 25.97 -4.01 21.25
CA ALA A 187 26.37 -2.99 20.29
C ALA A 187 27.55 -3.50 19.46
N GLY A 188 27.49 -3.34 18.13
CA GLY A 188 28.57 -3.68 17.22
C GLY A 188 28.09 -4.10 15.83
N PRO A 189 29.00 -4.60 14.98
CA PRO A 189 30.41 -4.87 15.27
C PRO A 189 31.26 -3.58 15.31
N PHE A 190 32.21 -3.54 16.24
CA PHE A 190 33.31 -2.56 16.28
C PHE A 190 34.63 -3.23 15.89
N PHE A 191 35.65 -2.44 15.59
CA PHE A 191 37.00 -2.96 15.32
C PHE A 191 37.95 -2.60 16.46
N LYS A 192 38.79 -3.55 16.87
CA LYS A 192 39.81 -3.31 17.89
C LYS A 192 40.86 -2.34 17.36
N ALA A 193 41.03 -1.19 18.02
CA ALA A 193 41.94 -0.12 17.58
C ALA A 193 43.41 -0.54 17.46
N GLN A 194 43.88 -1.51 18.26
CA GLN A 194 45.28 -1.96 18.30
C GLN A 194 45.53 -3.29 17.59
N SER A 195 44.56 -3.81 16.85
CA SER A 195 44.68 -5.12 16.21
C SER A 195 45.24 -4.99 14.79
N LYS A 196 46.35 -5.69 14.49
CA LYS A 196 46.94 -5.77 13.13
C LYS A 196 46.00 -6.46 12.15
N THR A 197 45.21 -7.41 12.64
CA THR A 197 44.08 -8.02 11.95
C THR A 197 42.83 -7.24 12.36
N GLN A 198 41.93 -6.89 11.44
CA GLN A 198 40.70 -6.14 11.75
C GLN A 198 39.70 -7.00 12.56
N ASP A 199 40.06 -7.32 13.78
CA ASP A 199 39.29 -8.17 14.68
C ASP A 199 38.03 -7.42 15.11
N LYS A 200 36.89 -8.03 14.83
CA LYS A 200 35.60 -7.56 15.32
C LYS A 200 35.54 -7.73 16.83
N CYS A 201 34.98 -6.74 17.50
CA CYS A 201 34.57 -6.81 18.89
C CYS A 201 33.15 -6.23 19.04
N TYR A 202 32.55 -6.53 20.18
CA TYR A 202 31.20 -6.15 20.53
C TYR A 202 31.21 -5.58 21.93
N VAL A 203 30.22 -4.76 22.25
CA VAL A 203 30.02 -4.24 23.60
C VAL A 203 28.72 -4.83 24.13
N GLY A 204 28.81 -5.60 25.21
CA GLY A 204 27.67 -6.02 26.00
C GLY A 204 27.14 -4.84 26.81
N VAL A 205 25.95 -4.39 26.48
CA VAL A 205 25.27 -3.26 27.12
C VAL A 205 24.29 -3.81 28.14
N PHE A 206 24.68 -3.80 29.41
CA PHE A 206 23.83 -4.18 30.53
C PHE A 206 23.08 -2.94 31.05
N ILE A 207 21.75 -2.94 30.98
CA ILE A 207 20.90 -1.80 31.37
C ILE A 207 20.05 -2.20 32.57
N CYS A 208 20.18 -1.49 33.69
CA CYS A 208 19.28 -1.67 34.82
C CYS A 208 17.87 -1.16 34.48
N PHE A 209 16.85 -1.98 34.74
CA PHE A 209 15.47 -1.58 34.43
C PHE A 209 14.91 -0.53 35.40
N SER A 210 15.35 -0.54 36.66
CA SER A 210 14.90 0.43 37.67
C SER A 210 15.53 1.81 37.48
N THR A 211 16.85 1.88 37.34
CA THR A 211 17.60 3.17 37.35
C THR A 211 18.04 3.64 35.97
N LYS A 212 17.93 2.80 34.92
CA LYS A 212 18.54 3.03 33.59
C LYS A 212 20.06 3.15 33.61
N ALA A 213 20.71 2.77 34.72
CA ALA A 213 22.17 2.71 34.77
C ALA A 213 22.71 1.70 33.75
N ILE A 214 23.73 2.11 33.02
CA ILE A 214 24.36 1.30 31.96
C ILE A 214 25.71 0.77 32.48
N HIS A 215 25.97 -0.50 32.22
CA HIS A 215 27.28 -1.12 32.41
C HIS A 215 27.72 -1.75 31.09
N LEU A 216 28.94 -1.43 30.68
CA LEU A 216 29.50 -1.84 29.40
C LEU A 216 30.60 -2.86 29.61
N GLU A 217 30.53 -3.97 28.88
CA GLU A 217 31.55 -5.02 28.88
C GLU A 217 32.04 -5.29 27.46
N LEU A 218 33.36 -5.26 27.27
CA LEU A 218 33.96 -5.58 25.98
C LEU A 218 33.93 -7.09 25.73
N ILE A 219 33.51 -7.48 24.53
CA ILE A 219 33.32 -8.87 24.12
C ILE A 219 34.05 -9.13 22.81
N SER A 220 34.91 -10.14 22.82
CA SER A 220 35.77 -10.47 21.69
C SER A 220 35.03 -11.14 20.53
N SER A 221 33.90 -11.83 20.79
CA SER A 221 33.12 -12.51 19.77
C SER A 221 31.67 -12.76 20.23
N LEU A 222 30.74 -12.93 19.28
CA LEU A 222 29.34 -13.30 19.53
C LEU A 222 29.17 -14.78 19.91
N SER A 223 30.05 -15.30 20.75
CA SER A 223 29.98 -16.70 21.22
C SER A 223 29.40 -16.76 22.63
N SER A 224 28.69 -17.85 22.95
CA SER A 224 28.12 -18.07 24.29
C SER A 224 29.19 -18.05 25.37
N LYS A 225 30.39 -18.59 25.09
CA LYS A 225 31.53 -18.60 26.01
C LYS A 225 32.02 -17.19 26.32
N SER A 226 32.21 -16.36 25.29
CA SER A 226 32.62 -14.96 25.48
C SER A 226 31.56 -14.16 26.23
N PHE A 227 30.27 -14.44 26.00
CA PHE A 227 29.19 -13.86 26.78
C PHE A 227 29.24 -14.29 28.25
N ILE A 228 29.40 -15.58 28.55
CA ILE A 228 29.47 -16.07 29.94
C ILE A 228 30.63 -15.42 30.69
N GLN A 229 31.78 -15.21 30.02
CA GLN A 229 32.90 -14.47 30.60
C GLN A 229 32.54 -13.01 30.90
N ALA A 230 31.86 -12.33 29.99
CA ALA A 230 31.38 -10.96 30.22
C ALA A 230 30.34 -10.89 31.33
N LEU A 231 29.42 -11.85 31.38
CA LEU A 231 28.43 -11.97 32.44
C LEU A 231 29.09 -12.14 33.81
N ARG A 232 30.14 -12.98 33.91
CA ARG A 232 30.91 -13.14 35.15
C ARG A 232 31.53 -11.81 35.62
N ARG A 233 32.13 -11.05 34.70
CA ARG A 233 32.71 -9.72 35.02
C ARG A 233 31.64 -8.74 35.48
N PHE A 234 30.51 -8.68 34.77
CA PHE A 234 29.35 -7.89 35.17
C PHE A 234 28.89 -8.26 36.59
N THR A 235 28.65 -9.55 36.87
CA THR A 235 28.18 -10.00 38.18
C THR A 235 29.18 -9.77 39.30
N SER A 236 30.48 -9.84 39.01
CA SER A 236 31.53 -9.55 40.01
C SER A 236 31.52 -8.08 40.45
N ARG A 237 31.12 -7.17 39.56
CA ARG A 237 31.13 -5.71 39.80
C ARG A 237 29.79 -5.17 40.29
N ARG A 238 28.68 -5.75 39.80
CA ARG A 238 27.31 -5.25 40.04
C ARG A 238 26.47 -6.16 40.93
N GLY A 239 27.01 -7.32 41.32
CA GLY A 239 26.27 -8.36 42.02
C GLY A 239 25.45 -9.24 41.06
N LYS A 240 24.87 -10.32 41.61
CA LYS A 240 24.06 -11.27 40.85
C LYS A 240 22.66 -10.68 40.60
N PRO A 241 22.25 -10.46 39.32
CA PRO A 241 20.89 -10.03 39.04
C PRO A 241 19.90 -11.16 39.36
N TYR A 242 18.68 -10.78 39.72
CA TYR A 242 17.56 -11.73 39.85
C TYR A 242 17.09 -12.21 38.48
N LYS A 243 17.00 -11.29 37.51
CA LYS A 243 16.52 -11.58 36.16
C LYS A 243 17.33 -10.80 35.12
N ILE A 244 17.76 -11.51 34.07
CA ILE A 244 18.36 -10.92 32.87
C ILE A 244 17.39 -11.10 31.70
N LEU A 245 17.11 -10.02 30.98
CA LEU A 245 16.28 -9.99 29.77
C LEU A 245 17.17 -9.71 28.55
N SER A 246 17.09 -10.55 27.54
CA SER A 246 17.79 -10.39 26.26
C SER A 246 16.82 -10.60 25.10
N ASP A 247 17.27 -10.32 23.89
CA ASP A 247 16.62 -10.87 22.71
C ASP A 247 16.87 -12.39 22.57
N ASN A 248 16.34 -12.98 21.50
CA ASN A 248 16.56 -14.38 21.16
C ASN A 248 17.85 -14.61 20.37
N GLY A 249 18.86 -13.75 20.54
CA GLY A 249 20.18 -13.92 19.95
C GLY A 249 20.77 -15.28 20.30
N THR A 250 21.31 -15.99 19.31
CA THR A 250 21.82 -17.37 19.46
C THR A 250 22.88 -17.49 20.55
N THR A 251 23.66 -16.44 20.77
CA THR A 251 24.63 -16.31 21.86
C THR A 251 23.98 -16.39 23.25
N PHE A 252 22.89 -15.65 23.49
CA PHE A 252 22.21 -15.62 24.78
C PHE A 252 21.43 -16.92 25.01
N VAL A 253 20.76 -17.43 23.98
CA VAL A 253 20.06 -18.72 24.04
C VAL A 253 21.05 -19.85 24.34
N GLY A 254 22.21 -19.85 23.67
CA GLY A 254 23.27 -20.82 23.90
C GLY A 254 23.83 -20.75 25.32
N ALA A 255 24.10 -19.55 25.83
CA ALA A 255 24.60 -19.35 27.19
C ALA A 255 23.57 -19.75 28.26
N LYS A 256 22.28 -19.44 28.07
CA LYS A 256 21.20 -19.91 28.95
C LYS A 256 21.18 -21.43 29.06
N ARG A 257 21.34 -22.13 27.93
CA ARG A 257 21.40 -23.60 27.90
C ARG A 257 22.63 -24.12 28.65
N GLU A 258 23.81 -23.56 28.38
CA GLU A 258 25.07 -23.97 29.00
C GLU A 258 25.06 -23.79 30.53
N LEU A 259 24.63 -22.61 31.00
CA LEU A 259 24.48 -22.32 32.43
C LEU A 259 23.41 -23.22 33.08
N GLY A 260 22.29 -23.44 32.40
CA GLY A 260 21.23 -24.32 32.89
C GLY A 260 21.68 -25.77 33.03
N GLN A 261 22.48 -26.27 32.07
CA GLN A 261 23.04 -27.61 32.14
C GLN A 261 24.07 -27.74 33.26
N PHE A 262 24.96 -26.76 33.40
CA PHE A 262 25.95 -26.72 34.48
C PHE A 262 25.29 -26.78 35.87
N LEU A 263 24.25 -25.97 36.10
CA LEU A 263 23.53 -25.94 37.37
C LEU A 263 22.84 -27.26 37.67
N LYS A 264 22.23 -27.92 36.67
CA LYS A 264 21.59 -29.23 36.85
C LYS A 264 22.59 -30.33 37.19
N GLN A 265 23.74 -30.35 36.53
CA GLN A 265 24.76 -31.39 36.73
C GLN A 265 25.48 -31.25 38.08
N ASN A 266 25.61 -30.03 38.60
CA ASN A 266 26.39 -29.74 39.81
C ASN A 266 25.50 -29.38 41.03
N ALA A 267 24.19 -29.59 40.95
CA ALA A 267 23.24 -29.12 41.97
C ALA A 267 23.56 -29.63 43.38
N SER A 268 23.82 -30.93 43.55
CA SER A 268 24.15 -31.53 44.86
C SER A 268 25.45 -30.97 45.44
N ASN A 269 26.51 -30.98 44.64
CA ASN A 269 27.83 -30.51 45.06
C ASN A 269 27.83 -29.02 45.41
N LEU A 270 27.03 -28.21 44.69
CA LEU A 270 26.90 -26.79 44.99
C LEU A 270 26.14 -26.54 46.29
N ILE A 271 25.11 -27.35 46.60
CA ILE A 271 24.37 -27.25 47.85
C ILE A 271 25.29 -27.57 49.04
N ASP A 272 26.06 -28.66 48.94
CA ASP A 272 26.99 -29.07 49.99
C ASP A 272 28.11 -28.03 50.20
N LEU A 273 28.61 -27.42 49.12
CA LEU A 273 29.65 -26.40 49.19
C LEU A 273 29.12 -25.08 49.77
N CYS A 274 27.91 -24.66 49.40
CA CYS A 274 27.27 -23.47 50.00
C CYS A 274 26.84 -23.71 51.46
N ALA A 275 26.60 -24.95 51.87
CA ALA A 275 26.27 -25.28 53.25
C ALA A 275 27.52 -25.30 54.17
N ASN A 276 28.67 -25.69 53.62
CA ASN A 276 29.95 -25.78 54.36
C ASN A 276 30.72 -24.47 54.40
N ASP A 277 30.74 -23.71 53.30
CA ASP A 277 31.26 -22.35 53.29
C ASP A 277 30.15 -21.41 53.78
N LYS A 278 30.23 -20.95 55.04
CA LYS A 278 29.29 -19.96 55.61
C LYS A 278 29.32 -18.63 54.85
N ILE A 279 28.68 -18.57 53.68
CA ILE A 279 28.42 -17.37 52.88
C ILE A 279 26.96 -16.95 53.08
#